data_AF-A0A839NU26-F1
#
_entry.id   AF-A0A839NU26-F1
#
_cell.length_a   1.000
_cell.length_b   1.000
_cell.length_c   1.000
_cell.angle_alpha   90.00
_cell.angle_beta   90.00
_cell.angle_gamma   90.00
#
_symmetry.space_group_name_H-M   'P 1'
#
loop_
_entity.id
_entity.type
_entity.pdbx_description
1 polymer ?
#
loop_
_entity_poly.entity_id
_entity_poly.type
_entity_poly.pdbx_seq_one_letter_code
_entity_poly.pdbx_strand_id
1 'polypeptide(L)'
;MNDFYEHIYQKQLEVFEMPSNKKISGWAVGILDLLFPERNAGGIKSVAEVQLAFQQAELELEQLLSKSKACEACDHSLVARDFFQSLPQLYELMCSDADALIAGDPAAKNQREVIRTYPGFFAISIFRIANRLHRLGVPLIPRILTEHAHSKTGIDIHPAATIGHHLYIDHGTGLVVGETCVIGNYVKLYQGVTLGALSVEKILCNVKRHPTIEDHTIIYSGATILGGDTVVGHHSVIGGNVWLTNSVEPYTTVYHQANSKFIDSKPLI
;
A
#
# COMPACT_ATOMS: atom_id res chain seq x y z
N MET A 1 15.65 14.07 -36.79
CA MET A 1 16.34 13.21 -35.80
C MET A 1 17.23 14.01 -34.88
N ASN A 2 18.04 14.95 -35.38
CA ASN A 2 18.86 15.83 -34.53
C ASN A 2 18.03 16.66 -33.55
N ASP A 3 16.90 17.24 -34.00
CA ASP A 3 15.98 17.99 -33.13
C ASP A 3 15.37 17.12 -32.01
N PHE A 4 15.19 15.82 -32.25
CA PHE A 4 14.72 14.89 -31.23
C PHE A 4 15.80 14.60 -30.19
N TYR A 5 17.05 14.38 -30.63
CA TYR A 5 18.16 14.14 -29.69
C TYR A 5 18.51 15.39 -28.88
N GLU A 6 18.46 16.57 -29.49
CA GLU A 6 18.65 17.84 -28.79
C GLU A 6 17.53 18.06 -27.77
N HIS A 7 16.27 17.82 -28.14
CA HIS A 7 15.14 17.87 -27.20
C HIS A 7 15.30 16.91 -26.01
N ILE A 8 15.75 15.68 -26.24
CA ILE A 8 16.02 14.71 -25.16
C ILE A 8 17.20 15.17 -24.29
N TYR A 9 18.27 15.70 -24.89
CA TYR A 9 19.42 16.21 -24.15
C TYR A 9 19.05 17.42 -23.27
N GLN A 10 18.28 18.37 -23.79
CA GLN A 10 17.77 19.49 -22.99
C GLN A 10 16.95 18.99 -21.80
N LYS A 11 16.06 18.00 -22.01
CA LYS A 11 15.35 17.36 -20.89
C LYS A 11 16.29 16.73 -19.87
N GLN A 12 17.36 16.05 -20.30
CA GLN A 12 18.34 15.46 -19.37
C GLN A 12 19.04 16.50 -18.49
N LEU A 13 19.26 17.71 -19.01
CA LEU A 13 19.83 18.82 -18.23
C LEU A 13 18.84 19.38 -17.20
N GLU A 14 17.53 19.25 -17.44
CA GLU A 14 16.46 19.69 -16.53
C GLU A 14 16.08 18.65 -15.47
N VAL A 15 16.48 17.38 -15.63
CA VAL A 15 16.09 16.31 -14.70
C VAL A 15 16.81 16.45 -13.36
N PHE A 16 16.03 16.47 -12.28
CA PHE A 16 16.54 16.36 -10.91
C PHE A 16 17.22 15.00 -10.71
N GLU A 17 18.40 15.01 -10.08
CA GLU A 17 19.08 13.77 -9.72
C GLU A 17 18.18 12.96 -8.78
N MET A 18 17.96 11.69 -9.11
CA MET A 18 17.13 10.77 -8.33
C MET A 18 17.74 9.38 -8.40
N PRO A 19 17.85 8.65 -7.27
CA PRO A 19 18.21 7.24 -7.31
C PRO A 19 17.23 6.45 -8.19
N SER A 20 17.72 5.41 -8.87
CA SER A 20 16.84 4.58 -9.69
C SER A 20 15.76 3.90 -8.86
N ASN A 21 14.58 3.70 -9.44
CA ASN A 21 13.48 2.99 -8.78
C ASN A 21 13.92 1.62 -8.25
N LYS A 22 14.82 0.93 -8.95
CA LYS A 22 15.40 -0.36 -8.52
C LYS A 22 16.21 -0.23 -7.22
N LYS A 23 17.00 0.84 -7.06
CA LYS A 23 17.78 1.05 -5.83
C LYS A 23 16.85 1.37 -4.65
N ILE A 24 15.86 2.23 -4.87
CA ILE A 24 14.89 2.64 -3.86
C ILE A 24 14.06 1.44 -3.39
N SER A 25 13.49 0.68 -4.32
CA SER A 25 12.70 -0.50 -3.97
C SER A 25 13.56 -1.61 -3.36
N GLY A 26 14.80 -1.77 -3.84
CA GLY A 26 15.76 -2.73 -3.28
C GLY A 26 16.07 -2.48 -1.81
N TRP A 27 16.23 -1.20 -1.42
CA TRP A 27 16.40 -0.82 -0.02
C TRP A 27 15.21 -1.22 0.85
N ALA A 28 13.97 -0.89 0.42
CA ALA A 28 12.78 -1.24 1.20
C ALA A 28 12.56 -2.76 1.32
N VAL A 29 12.85 -3.52 0.25
CA VAL A 29 12.84 -5.00 0.31
C VAL A 29 13.91 -5.51 1.27
N GLY A 30 15.10 -4.91 1.28
CA GLY A 30 16.16 -5.22 2.23
C GLY A 30 15.74 -5.00 3.69
N ILE A 31 15.03 -3.90 3.99
CA ILE A 31 14.44 -3.66 5.33
C ILE A 31 13.48 -4.78 5.71
N LEU A 32 12.58 -5.20 4.79
CA LEU A 32 11.66 -6.30 5.07
C LEU A 32 12.39 -7.61 5.33
N ASP A 33 13.46 -7.90 4.58
CA ASP A 33 14.25 -9.12 4.78
C ASP A 33 15.02 -9.10 6.12
N LEU A 34 15.43 -7.92 6.61
CA LEU A 34 16.02 -7.76 7.94
C LEU A 34 14.99 -7.92 9.07
N LEU A 35 13.80 -7.37 8.90
CA LEU A 35 12.72 -7.46 9.89
C LEU A 35 12.11 -8.87 9.95
N PHE A 36 12.04 -9.55 8.80
CA PHE A 36 11.41 -10.85 8.64
C PHE A 36 12.41 -11.85 8.03
N PRO A 37 13.31 -12.45 8.85
CA PRO A 37 14.35 -13.35 8.37
C PRO A 37 13.82 -14.61 7.67
N GLU A 38 12.54 -14.94 7.86
CA GLU A 38 11.82 -15.99 7.13
C GLU A 38 11.80 -15.75 5.62
N ARG A 39 11.97 -14.51 5.17
CA ARG A 39 11.98 -14.13 3.74
C ARG A 39 13.33 -14.45 3.09
N ASN A 40 14.42 -14.22 3.81
CA ASN A 40 15.77 -14.38 3.31
C ASN A 40 16.68 -15.00 4.39
N ALA A 41 16.63 -16.32 4.50
CA ALA A 41 17.40 -17.06 5.49
C ALA A 41 18.85 -17.24 5.04
N GLY A 42 19.79 -16.90 5.92
CA GLY A 42 21.21 -17.22 5.76
C GLY A 42 22.07 -15.99 5.50
N GLY A 43 22.71 -15.49 6.56
CA GLY A 43 23.72 -14.43 6.43
C GLY A 43 24.17 -13.90 7.78
N ILE A 44 23.20 -13.63 8.66
CA ILE A 44 23.44 -13.02 9.96
C ILE A 44 23.56 -14.10 11.04
N LYS A 45 24.67 -14.07 11.79
CA LYS A 45 25.06 -15.08 12.79
C LYS A 45 25.14 -14.53 14.21
N SER A 46 25.04 -13.22 14.40
CA SER A 46 25.14 -12.58 15.71
C SER A 46 24.27 -11.33 15.83
N VAL A 47 23.96 -10.93 17.07
CA VAL A 47 23.23 -9.66 17.34
C VAL A 47 24.01 -8.46 16.81
N ALA A 48 25.35 -8.47 16.89
CA ALA A 48 26.20 -7.42 16.36
C ALA A 48 26.07 -7.28 14.83
N GLU A 49 25.96 -8.41 14.11
CA GLU A 49 25.70 -8.39 12.67
C GLU A 49 24.30 -7.86 12.32
N VAL A 50 23.28 -8.16 13.14
CA VAL A 50 21.94 -7.55 12.99
C VAL A 50 22.03 -6.03 13.15
N GLN A 51 22.69 -5.56 14.21
CA GLN A 51 22.87 -4.12 14.47
C GLN A 51 23.59 -3.42 13.32
N LEU A 52 24.68 -4.01 12.83
CA LEU A 52 25.44 -3.48 11.70
C LEU A 52 24.60 -3.41 10.42
N ALA A 53 23.75 -4.41 10.17
CA ALA A 53 22.88 -4.42 9.01
C ALA A 53 21.83 -3.30 9.06
N PHE A 54 21.22 -3.04 10.22
CA PHE A 54 20.30 -1.91 10.38
C PHE A 54 21.03 -0.56 10.26
N GLN A 55 22.23 -0.41 10.84
CA GLN A 55 23.04 0.80 10.69
C GLN A 55 23.39 1.08 9.22
N GLN A 56 23.76 0.03 8.47
CA GLN A 56 24.04 0.14 7.04
C GLN A 56 22.78 0.54 6.25
N ALA A 57 21.63 -0.04 6.57
CA ALA A 57 20.37 0.32 5.93
C ALA A 57 19.92 1.77 6.24
N GLU A 58 20.25 2.29 7.44
CA GLU A 58 20.00 3.69 7.82
C GLU A 58 20.85 4.65 7.00
N LEU A 59 22.14 4.36 6.88
CA LEU A 59 23.05 5.14 6.03
C LEU A 59 22.62 5.10 4.56
N GLU A 60 22.14 3.96 4.07
CA GLU A 60 21.62 3.85 2.70
C GLU A 60 20.39 4.71 2.47
N LEU A 61 19.47 4.79 3.44
CA LEU A 61 18.31 5.68 3.36
C LEU A 61 18.75 7.14 3.28
N GLU A 62 19.67 7.58 4.14
CA GLU A 62 20.23 8.93 4.09
C GLU A 62 20.85 9.25 2.72
N GLN A 63 21.60 8.30 2.13
CA GLN A 63 22.15 8.45 0.79
C GLN A 63 21.09 8.51 -0.31
N LEU A 64 19.99 7.77 -0.18
CA LEU A 64 18.86 7.85 -1.11
C LEU A 64 18.16 9.21 -1.02
N LEU A 65 17.96 9.71 0.20
CA LEU A 65 17.31 10.99 0.48
C LEU A 65 18.16 12.18 -0.01
N SER A 66 19.44 12.22 0.34
CA SER A 66 20.38 13.28 -0.06
C SER A 66 20.51 13.42 -1.57
N LYS A 67 20.51 12.30 -2.30
CA LYS A 67 20.54 12.32 -3.76
C LYS A 67 19.24 12.77 -4.40
N SER A 68 18.11 12.68 -3.70
CA SER A 68 16.80 12.90 -4.31
C SER A 68 16.48 14.37 -4.62
N LYS A 69 17.23 15.35 -4.09
CA LYS A 69 17.03 16.83 -4.17
C LYS A 69 15.59 17.35 -4.02
N ALA A 70 14.64 16.48 -3.72
CA ALA A 70 13.22 16.78 -3.70
C ALA A 70 12.83 17.57 -2.44
N CYS A 71 13.75 17.67 -1.47
CA CYS A 71 13.70 18.63 -0.38
C CYS A 71 15.11 19.15 -0.08
N GLU A 72 15.42 20.37 -0.52
CA GLU A 72 16.73 21.02 -0.31
C GLU A 72 16.96 21.49 1.15
N ALA A 73 15.88 21.66 1.92
CA ALA A 73 15.93 22.15 3.32
C ALA A 73 15.76 21.04 4.38
N CYS A 74 15.65 19.78 3.97
CA CYS A 74 15.44 18.67 4.90
C CYS A 74 16.77 18.18 5.49
N ASP A 75 16.79 17.94 6.80
CA ASP A 75 17.87 17.19 7.45
C ASP A 75 17.67 15.68 7.15
N HIS A 76 18.31 15.21 6.07
CA HIS A 76 18.14 13.82 5.61
C HIS A 76 18.62 12.80 6.64
N SER A 77 19.65 13.13 7.43
CA SER A 77 20.16 12.28 8.50
C SER A 77 19.17 12.19 9.66
N LEU A 78 18.47 13.29 10.00
CA LEU A 78 17.39 13.27 10.97
C LEU A 78 16.19 12.44 10.48
N VAL A 79 15.77 12.61 9.22
CA VAL A 79 14.67 11.82 8.64
C VAL A 79 14.98 10.33 8.63
N ALA A 80 16.21 9.95 8.26
CA ALA A 80 16.64 8.55 8.29
C ALA A 80 16.57 7.99 9.73
N ARG A 81 17.12 8.73 10.70
CA ARG A 81 17.09 8.35 12.11
C ARG A 81 15.67 8.20 12.66
N ASP A 82 14.79 9.14 12.40
CA ASP A 82 13.39 9.12 12.86
C ASP A 82 12.57 7.98 12.23
N PHE A 83 12.92 7.58 11.00
CA PHE A 83 12.40 6.37 10.38
C PHE A 83 12.86 5.13 11.15
N PHE A 84 14.18 4.98 11.39
CA PHE A 84 14.74 3.81 12.07
C PHE A 84 14.30 3.69 13.54
N GLN A 85 14.14 4.82 14.23
CA GLN A 85 13.57 4.86 15.59
C GLN A 85 12.13 4.36 15.66
N SER A 86 11.37 4.47 14.56
CA SER A 86 9.98 3.99 14.46
C SER A 86 9.84 2.54 14.00
N LEU A 87 10.94 1.89 13.60
CA LEU A 87 10.91 0.51 13.09
C LEU A 87 10.33 -0.50 14.07
N PRO A 88 10.57 -0.45 15.39
CA PRO A 88 9.96 -1.41 16.33
C PRO A 88 8.43 -1.36 16.28
N GLN A 89 7.83 -0.17 16.29
CA GLN A 89 6.37 -0.01 16.21
C GLN A 89 5.86 -0.39 14.81
N LEU A 90 6.62 -0.08 13.76
CA LEU A 90 6.27 -0.48 12.40
C LEU A 90 6.27 -2.01 12.24
N TYR A 91 7.23 -2.68 12.86
CA TYR A 91 7.35 -4.13 12.90
C TYR A 91 6.17 -4.78 13.61
N GLU A 92 5.81 -4.31 14.81
CA GLU A 92 4.62 -4.78 15.53
C GLU A 92 3.34 -4.61 14.69
N LEU A 93 3.23 -3.48 14.00
CA LEU A 93 2.10 -3.20 13.12
C LEU A 93 2.04 -4.18 11.94
N MET A 94 3.17 -4.46 11.27
CA MET A 94 3.23 -5.48 10.21
C MET A 94 2.96 -6.89 10.73
N CYS A 95 3.43 -7.23 11.94
CA CYS A 95 3.10 -8.51 12.58
C CYS A 95 1.59 -8.65 12.80
N SER A 96 0.91 -7.58 13.22
CA SER A 96 -0.56 -7.60 13.37
C SER A 96 -1.30 -7.90 12.06
N ASP A 97 -0.75 -7.47 10.91
CA ASP A 97 -1.33 -7.79 9.59
C ASP A 97 -1.06 -9.23 9.18
N ALA A 98 0.12 -9.76 9.49
CA ALA A 98 0.41 -11.17 9.30
C ALA A 98 -0.56 -12.03 10.12
N ASP A 99 -0.81 -11.66 11.38
CA ASP A 99 -1.76 -12.34 12.26
C ASP A 99 -3.19 -12.26 11.70
N ALA A 100 -3.60 -11.11 11.16
CA ALA A 100 -4.89 -10.96 10.50
C ALA A 100 -5.04 -11.87 9.27
N LEU A 101 -3.99 -11.98 8.44
CA LEU A 101 -3.94 -12.87 7.28
C LEU A 101 -4.06 -14.35 7.67
N ILE A 102 -3.32 -14.79 8.70
CA ILE A 102 -3.39 -16.17 9.20
C ILE A 102 -4.77 -16.47 9.78
N ALA A 103 -5.32 -15.56 10.58
CA ALA A 103 -6.63 -15.77 11.21
C ALA A 103 -7.79 -15.67 10.20
N GLY A 104 -7.59 -14.92 9.11
CA GLY A 104 -8.62 -14.64 8.11
C GLY A 104 -8.68 -15.64 6.95
N ASP A 105 -7.57 -16.34 6.64
CA ASP A 105 -7.49 -17.32 5.57
C ASP A 105 -7.39 -18.76 6.12
N PRO A 106 -8.45 -19.59 6.00
CA PRO A 106 -8.41 -20.98 6.41
C PRO A 106 -7.35 -21.84 5.69
N ALA A 107 -6.83 -21.39 4.54
CA ALA A 107 -5.79 -22.08 3.80
C ALA A 107 -4.36 -21.76 4.30
N ALA A 108 -4.19 -20.73 5.12
CA ALA A 108 -2.90 -20.35 5.68
C ALA A 108 -2.42 -21.39 6.71
N LYS A 109 -1.27 -22.02 6.46
CA LYS A 109 -0.76 -23.09 7.35
C LYS A 109 -0.01 -22.55 8.55
N ASN A 110 0.71 -21.43 8.38
CA ASN A 110 1.51 -20.79 9.43
C ASN A 110 1.99 -19.39 8.98
N GLN A 111 2.47 -18.62 9.96
CA GLN A 111 2.98 -17.26 9.75
C GLN A 111 4.15 -17.17 8.77
N ARG A 112 5.03 -18.18 8.73
CA ARG A 112 6.20 -18.17 7.82
C ARG A 112 5.76 -18.22 6.36
N GLU A 113 4.72 -18.99 6.06
CA GLU A 113 4.12 -19.04 4.73
C GLU A 113 3.57 -17.67 4.33
N VAL A 114 2.77 -17.05 5.21
CA VAL A 114 2.20 -15.71 4.98
C VAL A 114 3.30 -14.67 4.71
N ILE A 115 4.28 -14.58 5.60
CA ILE A 115 5.39 -13.61 5.49
C ILE A 115 6.17 -13.75 4.17
N ARG A 116 6.34 -15.00 3.71
CA ARG A 116 7.21 -15.31 2.58
C ARG A 116 6.49 -15.26 1.24
N THR A 117 5.21 -15.61 1.16
CA THR A 117 4.53 -15.85 -0.11
C THR A 117 3.27 -15.01 -0.34
N TYR A 118 2.66 -14.42 0.68
CA TYR A 118 1.36 -13.78 0.50
C TYR A 118 1.52 -12.38 -0.12
N PRO A 119 0.88 -12.10 -1.28
CA PRO A 119 1.00 -10.82 -1.95
C PRO A 119 0.39 -9.67 -1.13
N GLY A 120 -0.69 -9.95 -0.39
CA GLY A 120 -1.30 -9.02 0.55
C GLY A 120 -0.30 -8.55 1.61
N PHE A 121 0.38 -9.49 2.29
CA PHE A 121 1.39 -9.15 3.29
C PHE A 121 2.52 -8.30 2.72
N PHE A 122 3.05 -8.67 1.55
CA PHE A 122 4.12 -7.91 0.89
C PHE A 122 3.69 -6.47 0.56
N ALA A 123 2.49 -6.30 -0.03
CA ALA A 123 1.99 -4.98 -0.39
C ALA A 123 1.73 -4.09 0.83
N ILE A 124 1.11 -4.64 1.88
CA ILE A 124 0.87 -3.92 3.14
C ILE A 124 2.20 -3.49 3.77
N SER A 125 3.18 -4.39 3.82
CA SER A 125 4.49 -4.11 4.42
C SER A 125 5.23 -2.97 3.71
N ILE A 126 5.25 -3.00 2.37
CA ILE A 126 5.84 -1.91 1.57
C ILE A 126 5.04 -0.61 1.73
N PHE A 127 3.70 -0.69 1.75
CA PHE A 127 2.86 0.48 2.04
C PHE A 127 3.18 1.09 3.40
N ARG A 128 3.37 0.29 4.47
CA ARG A 128 3.66 0.81 5.80
C ARG A 128 5.01 1.52 5.88
N ILE A 129 6.04 0.97 5.22
CA ILE A 129 7.33 1.65 5.04
C ILE A 129 7.15 2.98 4.30
N ALA A 130 6.44 2.95 3.17
CA ALA A 130 6.19 4.13 2.35
C ALA A 130 5.38 5.19 3.10
N ASN A 131 4.34 4.79 3.83
CA ASN A 131 3.49 5.66 4.62
C ASN A 131 4.31 6.34 5.72
N ARG A 132 5.17 5.60 6.43
CA ARG A 132 6.03 6.21 7.45
C ARG A 132 6.96 7.28 6.86
N LEU A 133 7.61 6.99 5.74
CA LEU A 133 8.44 7.98 5.02
C LEU A 133 7.61 9.18 4.55
N HIS A 134 6.40 8.95 4.06
CA HIS A 134 5.47 10.02 3.68
C HIS A 134 5.09 10.90 4.87
N ARG A 135 4.84 10.32 6.06
CA ARG A 135 4.56 11.08 7.30
C ARG A 135 5.78 11.87 7.79
N LEU A 136 6.99 11.45 7.46
CA LEU A 136 8.22 12.21 7.71
C LEU A 136 8.48 13.28 6.63
N GLY A 137 7.53 13.51 5.72
CA GLY A 137 7.62 14.55 4.69
C GLY A 137 8.50 14.17 3.51
N VAL A 138 8.89 12.90 3.34
CA VAL A 138 9.69 12.46 2.19
C VAL A 138 8.85 12.51 0.91
N PRO A 139 9.21 13.34 -0.08
CA PRO A 139 8.51 13.40 -1.35
C PRO A 139 8.93 12.24 -2.27
N LEU A 140 8.07 11.87 -3.22
CA LEU A 140 8.29 10.94 -4.34
C LEU A 140 8.67 9.48 -3.98
N ILE A 141 9.67 9.24 -3.13
CA ILE A 141 10.13 7.92 -2.68
C ILE A 141 8.96 7.06 -2.18
N PRO A 142 8.06 7.54 -1.29
CA PRO A 142 6.92 6.75 -0.86
C PRO A 142 6.06 6.22 -2.02
N ARG A 143 5.85 7.05 -3.05
CA ARG A 143 5.05 6.65 -4.22
C ARG A 143 5.79 5.64 -5.09
N ILE A 144 7.10 5.79 -5.26
CA ILE A 144 7.93 4.79 -5.95
C ILE A 144 7.84 3.43 -5.25
N LEU A 145 7.84 3.41 -3.92
CA LEU A 145 7.72 2.18 -3.14
C LEU A 145 6.34 1.52 -3.32
N THR A 146 5.24 2.27 -3.21
CA THR A 146 3.91 1.69 -3.40
C THR A 146 3.67 1.23 -4.84
N GLU A 147 4.19 1.95 -5.85
CA GLU A 147 4.15 1.49 -7.25
C GLU A 147 5.02 0.24 -7.48
N HIS A 148 6.11 0.07 -6.75
CA HIS A 148 6.86 -1.19 -6.76
C HIS A 148 6.00 -2.34 -6.24
N ALA A 149 5.33 -2.18 -5.10
CA ALA A 149 4.40 -3.18 -4.57
C ALA A 149 3.27 -3.48 -5.57
N HIS A 150 2.67 -2.44 -6.14
CA HIS A 150 1.65 -2.55 -7.18
C HIS A 150 2.12 -3.38 -8.37
N SER A 151 3.32 -3.10 -8.91
CA SER A 151 3.88 -3.86 -10.03
C SER A 151 4.09 -5.36 -9.74
N LYS A 152 4.27 -5.73 -8.46
CA LYS A 152 4.53 -7.11 -8.03
C LYS A 152 3.27 -7.87 -7.65
N THR A 153 2.22 -7.18 -7.24
CA THR A 153 1.06 -7.78 -6.57
C THR A 153 -0.28 -7.43 -7.20
N GLY A 154 -0.35 -6.37 -8.02
CA GLY A 154 -1.61 -5.80 -8.49
C GLY A 154 -2.38 -5.03 -7.41
N ILE A 155 -1.78 -4.77 -6.25
CA ILE A 155 -2.36 -4.00 -5.14
C ILE A 155 -1.83 -2.57 -5.19
N ASP A 156 -2.68 -1.59 -5.51
CA ASP A 156 -2.33 -0.17 -5.55
C ASP A 156 -2.85 0.55 -4.30
N ILE A 157 -1.95 0.93 -3.41
CA ILE A 157 -2.28 1.69 -2.20
C ILE A 157 -1.48 2.98 -2.22
N HIS A 158 -2.18 4.11 -2.21
CA HIS A 158 -1.50 5.40 -2.15
C HIS A 158 -0.74 5.56 -0.82
N PRO A 159 0.52 6.04 -0.82
CA PRO A 159 1.34 6.12 0.39
C PRO A 159 0.79 7.04 1.47
N ALA A 160 -0.12 7.96 1.15
CA ALA A 160 -0.74 8.87 2.11
C ALA A 160 -2.02 8.33 2.77
N ALA A 161 -2.54 7.17 2.32
CA ALA A 161 -3.71 6.56 2.93
C ALA A 161 -3.48 6.32 4.43
N THR A 162 -4.55 6.41 5.21
CA THR A 162 -4.50 6.17 6.66
C THR A 162 -5.12 4.82 6.92
N ILE A 163 -4.33 3.84 7.40
CA ILE A 163 -4.80 2.48 7.59
C ILE A 163 -4.40 1.97 8.98
N GLY A 164 -5.39 1.46 9.71
CA GLY A 164 -5.24 0.87 11.04
C GLY A 164 -4.43 -0.43 11.07
N HIS A 165 -4.48 -1.10 12.21
CA HIS A 165 -3.80 -2.37 12.45
C HIS A 165 -4.66 -3.56 12.03
N HIS A 166 -4.04 -4.73 11.91
CA HIS A 166 -4.71 -5.98 11.52
C HIS A 166 -5.44 -5.86 10.17
N LEU A 167 -4.79 -5.22 9.19
CA LEU A 167 -5.32 -5.13 7.84
C LEU A 167 -5.17 -6.48 7.14
N TYR A 168 -6.24 -6.93 6.50
CA TYR A 168 -6.28 -8.18 5.75
C TYR A 168 -6.55 -7.89 4.28
N ILE A 169 -5.64 -8.29 3.39
CA ILE A 169 -5.83 -8.24 1.95
C ILE A 169 -5.64 -9.64 1.38
N ASP A 170 -6.73 -10.26 0.94
CA ASP A 170 -6.70 -11.59 0.33
C ASP A 170 -6.81 -11.52 -1.19
N HIS A 171 -5.97 -12.33 -1.85
CA HIS A 171 -5.67 -12.34 -3.29
C HIS A 171 -5.14 -10.99 -3.83
N GLY A 172 -5.87 -9.90 -3.63
CA GLY A 172 -5.42 -8.52 -3.76
C GLY A 172 -5.33 -7.94 -5.17
N THR A 173 -5.21 -8.77 -6.21
CA THR A 173 -5.07 -8.27 -7.60
C THR A 173 -6.22 -7.32 -7.98
N GLY A 174 -5.87 -6.12 -8.44
CA GLY A 174 -6.82 -5.08 -8.86
C GLY A 174 -7.37 -4.24 -7.71
N LEU A 175 -6.87 -4.41 -6.47
CA LEU A 175 -7.24 -3.57 -5.34
C LEU A 175 -6.65 -2.16 -5.50
N VAL A 176 -7.47 -1.13 -5.26
CA VAL A 176 -7.08 0.28 -5.35
C VAL A 176 -7.52 1.04 -4.11
N VAL A 177 -6.59 1.72 -3.42
CA VAL A 177 -6.85 2.56 -2.24
C VAL A 177 -6.28 3.95 -2.47
N GLY A 178 -7.17 4.94 -2.53
CA GLY A 178 -6.79 6.31 -2.85
C GLY A 178 -6.17 7.11 -1.70
N GLU A 179 -5.58 8.25 -2.07
CA GLU A 179 -4.74 9.10 -1.22
C GLU A 179 -5.34 9.48 0.14
N THR A 180 -6.61 9.87 0.14
CA THR A 180 -7.31 10.38 1.34
C THR A 180 -8.23 9.33 1.95
N CYS A 181 -8.04 8.06 1.60
CA CYS A 181 -8.80 6.96 2.18
C CYS A 181 -8.38 6.79 3.65
N VAL A 182 -9.38 6.52 4.50
CA VAL A 182 -9.19 6.17 5.89
C VAL A 182 -9.76 4.77 6.09
N ILE A 183 -8.96 3.85 6.56
CA ILE A 183 -9.33 2.46 6.81
C ILE A 183 -9.04 2.18 8.29
N GLY A 184 -10.05 1.72 9.00
CA GLY A 184 -9.98 1.36 10.40
C GLY A 184 -9.21 0.08 10.66
N ASN A 185 -9.42 -0.47 11.86
CA ASN A 185 -8.79 -1.68 12.34
C ASN A 185 -9.55 -2.93 11.91
N TYR A 186 -8.85 -4.05 11.77
CA TYR A 186 -9.48 -5.36 11.45
C TYR A 186 -10.32 -5.36 10.17
N VAL A 187 -9.99 -4.50 9.21
CA VAL A 187 -10.68 -4.43 7.92
C VAL A 187 -10.16 -5.53 7.00
N LYS A 188 -11.10 -6.20 6.31
CA LYS A 188 -10.81 -7.23 5.31
C LYS A 188 -11.17 -6.74 3.91
N LEU A 189 -10.22 -6.79 3.00
CA LEU A 189 -10.38 -6.41 1.59
C LEU A 189 -10.03 -7.60 0.70
N TYR A 190 -10.86 -7.83 -0.31
CA TYR A 190 -10.63 -8.86 -1.33
C TYR A 190 -10.16 -8.24 -2.66
N GLN A 191 -9.85 -9.09 -3.64
CA GLN A 191 -9.38 -8.68 -4.97
C GLN A 191 -10.34 -7.70 -5.68
N GLY A 192 -9.81 -6.80 -6.49
CA GLY A 192 -10.61 -5.87 -7.30
C GLY A 192 -11.39 -4.81 -6.53
N VAL A 193 -11.23 -4.72 -5.20
CA VAL A 193 -11.90 -3.67 -4.40
C VAL A 193 -11.32 -2.30 -4.76
N THR A 194 -12.19 -1.32 -5.01
CA THR A 194 -11.80 0.08 -5.26
C THR A 194 -12.33 0.99 -4.17
N LEU A 195 -11.43 1.66 -3.44
CA LEU A 195 -11.71 2.74 -2.50
C LEU A 195 -11.28 4.07 -3.13
N GLY A 196 -12.14 4.58 -4.01
CA GLY A 196 -11.84 5.62 -4.99
C GLY A 196 -12.53 6.95 -4.72
N ALA A 197 -12.38 7.88 -5.66
CA ALA A 197 -13.11 9.15 -5.67
C ALA A 197 -14.20 9.12 -6.76
N LEU A 198 -15.28 9.88 -6.55
CA LEU A 198 -16.15 10.28 -7.66
C LEU A 198 -15.35 11.17 -8.63
N SER A 199 -15.81 11.38 -9.86
CA SER A 199 -15.12 12.26 -10.81
C SER A 199 -14.91 13.64 -10.18
N VAL A 200 -13.66 13.89 -9.73
CA VAL A 200 -13.27 15.12 -9.04
C VAL A 200 -12.53 15.99 -10.04
N GLU A 201 -12.96 17.25 -10.16
CA GLU A 201 -12.15 18.26 -10.83
C GLU A 201 -10.80 18.38 -10.13
N LYS A 202 -9.72 18.64 -10.89
CA LYS A 202 -8.34 18.80 -10.37
C LYS A 202 -8.22 19.80 -9.22
N ILE A 203 -9.19 20.70 -9.06
CA ILE A 203 -9.27 21.74 -8.03
C ILE A 203 -9.35 21.13 -6.61
N LEU A 204 -9.75 19.86 -6.47
CA LEU A 204 -9.88 19.16 -5.18
C LEU A 204 -8.67 18.27 -4.84
N CYS A 205 -7.50 18.49 -5.45
CA CYS A 205 -6.32 17.64 -5.29
C CYS A 205 -5.81 17.48 -3.84
N ASN A 206 -6.19 18.36 -2.91
CA ASN A 206 -5.76 18.33 -1.51
C ASN A 206 -6.91 18.20 -0.48
N VAL A 207 -8.12 17.81 -0.90
CA VAL A 207 -9.23 17.57 0.03
C VAL A 207 -9.61 16.09 0.12
N LYS A 208 -10.25 15.72 1.24
CA LYS A 208 -10.85 14.39 1.47
C LYS A 208 -11.84 14.08 0.33
N ARG A 209 -11.63 12.95 -0.34
CA ARG A 209 -12.36 12.58 -1.58
C ARG A 209 -12.49 11.07 -1.81
N HIS A 210 -11.81 10.27 -0.98
CA HIS A 210 -11.92 8.82 -0.93
C HIS A 210 -12.71 8.43 0.31
N PRO A 211 -13.29 7.22 0.38
CA PRO A 211 -14.16 6.82 1.50
C PRO A 211 -13.43 6.65 2.82
N THR A 212 -14.21 6.54 3.89
CA THR A 212 -13.80 6.06 5.21
C THR A 212 -14.41 4.69 5.46
N ILE A 213 -13.58 3.70 5.78
CA ILE A 213 -13.98 2.33 6.09
C ILE A 213 -13.72 2.11 7.57
N GLU A 214 -14.75 1.90 8.38
CA GLU A 214 -14.60 1.73 9.83
C GLU A 214 -14.23 0.29 10.22
N ASP A 215 -13.95 0.11 11.51
CA ASP A 215 -13.39 -1.11 12.08
C ASP A 215 -14.24 -2.36 11.78
N HIS A 216 -13.56 -3.50 11.63
CA HIS A 216 -14.18 -4.82 11.39
C HIS A 216 -15.03 -4.93 10.11
N THR A 217 -14.93 -3.98 9.19
CA THR A 217 -15.63 -4.04 7.91
C THR A 217 -15.02 -5.09 6.99
N ILE A 218 -15.87 -5.82 6.26
CA ILE A 218 -15.45 -6.77 5.21
C ILE A 218 -15.94 -6.27 3.86
N ILE A 219 -15.04 -6.14 2.89
CA ILE A 219 -15.36 -5.71 1.53
C ILE A 219 -14.93 -6.79 0.54
N TYR A 220 -15.92 -7.46 -0.05
CA TYR A 220 -15.73 -8.58 -0.96
C TYR A 220 -15.37 -8.15 -2.40
N SER A 221 -14.95 -9.15 -3.18
CA SER A 221 -14.35 -9.00 -4.50
C SER A 221 -15.10 -8.05 -5.43
N GLY A 222 -14.38 -7.13 -6.06
CA GLY A 222 -14.90 -6.24 -7.11
C GLY A 222 -15.83 -5.13 -6.63
N ALA A 223 -16.03 -4.97 -5.31
CA ALA A 223 -16.81 -3.85 -4.80
C ALA A 223 -16.11 -2.50 -5.07
N THR A 224 -16.88 -1.49 -5.44
CA THR A 224 -16.39 -0.13 -5.71
C THR A 224 -17.08 0.84 -4.77
N ILE A 225 -16.31 1.54 -3.95
CA ILE A 225 -16.77 2.49 -2.93
C ILE A 225 -16.12 3.84 -3.21
N LEU A 226 -16.93 4.84 -3.52
CA LEU A 226 -16.45 6.16 -3.99
C LEU A 226 -16.98 7.30 -3.12
N GLY A 227 -16.19 8.35 -2.99
CA GLY A 227 -16.61 9.64 -2.41
C GLY A 227 -15.97 9.95 -1.05
N GLY A 228 -15.66 11.21 -0.82
CA GLY A 228 -15.00 11.69 0.42
C GLY A 228 -15.87 11.57 1.67
N ASP A 229 -17.18 11.74 1.48
CA ASP A 229 -18.19 11.72 2.54
C ASP A 229 -18.80 10.31 2.74
N THR A 230 -18.43 9.35 1.90
CA THR A 230 -18.90 7.96 2.00
C THR A 230 -18.21 7.25 3.16
N VAL A 231 -19.00 6.86 4.15
CA VAL A 231 -18.56 6.11 5.33
C VAL A 231 -19.18 4.71 5.32
N VAL A 232 -18.36 3.68 5.45
CA VAL A 232 -18.84 2.31 5.72
C VAL A 232 -18.71 2.06 7.20
N GLY A 233 -19.85 2.06 7.91
CA GLY A 233 -19.92 1.89 9.35
C GLY A 233 -19.37 0.55 9.83
N HIS A 234 -18.86 0.52 11.07
CA HIS A 234 -18.14 -0.63 11.60
C HIS A 234 -18.94 -1.94 11.55
N HIS A 235 -18.23 -3.06 11.46
CA HIS A 235 -18.80 -4.42 11.38
C HIS A 235 -19.75 -4.64 10.18
N SER A 236 -19.73 -3.76 9.19
CA SER A 236 -20.52 -3.92 7.97
C SER A 236 -19.88 -4.91 7.00
N VAL A 237 -20.71 -5.49 6.15
CA VAL A 237 -20.28 -6.43 5.11
C VAL A 237 -20.75 -5.92 3.76
N ILE A 238 -19.79 -5.60 2.88
CA ILE A 238 -20.04 -5.17 1.52
C ILE A 238 -19.78 -6.35 0.59
N GLY A 239 -20.85 -6.88 0.00
CA GLY A 239 -20.81 -8.00 -0.94
C GLY A 239 -20.05 -7.69 -2.23
N GLY A 240 -19.71 -8.74 -2.97
CA GLY A 240 -18.96 -8.59 -4.23
C GLY A 240 -19.74 -7.81 -5.29
N ASN A 241 -19.00 -7.07 -6.12
CA ASN A 241 -19.53 -6.21 -7.18
C ASN A 241 -20.56 -5.14 -6.72
N VAL A 242 -20.61 -4.82 -5.42
CA VAL A 242 -21.42 -3.71 -4.91
C VAL A 242 -20.81 -2.39 -5.36
N TRP A 243 -21.65 -1.48 -5.84
CA TRP A 243 -21.27 -0.09 -6.15
C TRP A 243 -21.87 0.85 -5.11
N LEU A 244 -21.03 1.46 -4.28
CA LEU A 244 -21.43 2.31 -3.17
C LEU A 244 -20.93 3.75 -3.36
N THR A 245 -21.84 4.72 -3.25
CA THR A 245 -21.52 6.17 -3.34
C THR A 245 -22.10 6.97 -2.17
N ASN A 246 -22.78 6.29 -1.23
CA ASN A 246 -23.40 6.85 -0.05
C ASN A 246 -23.01 6.01 1.17
N SER A 247 -23.02 6.62 2.35
CA SER A 247 -22.69 5.94 3.59
C SER A 247 -23.64 4.79 3.93
N VAL A 248 -23.13 3.82 4.69
CA VAL A 248 -23.91 2.75 5.30
C VAL A 248 -23.67 2.74 6.81
N GLU A 249 -24.74 2.54 7.56
CA GLU A 249 -24.68 2.49 9.03
C GLU A 249 -23.94 1.24 9.52
N PRO A 250 -23.41 1.23 10.75
CA PRO A 250 -22.78 0.05 11.34
C PRO A 250 -23.67 -1.21 11.31
N TYR A 251 -23.04 -2.38 11.33
CA TYR A 251 -23.69 -3.70 11.27
C TYR A 251 -24.60 -3.90 10.04
N THR A 252 -24.32 -3.20 8.95
CA THR A 252 -25.10 -3.32 7.71
C THR A 252 -24.47 -4.34 6.77
N THR A 253 -25.31 -5.18 6.16
CA THR A 253 -24.88 -6.06 5.08
C THR A 253 -25.49 -5.59 3.76
N VAL A 254 -24.65 -5.28 2.79
CA VAL A 254 -25.05 -4.83 1.45
C VAL A 254 -24.70 -5.92 0.43
N TYR A 255 -25.67 -6.35 -0.38
CA TYR A 255 -25.44 -7.29 -1.47
C TYR A 255 -25.92 -6.72 -2.80
N HIS A 256 -25.21 -7.06 -3.88
CA HIS A 256 -25.67 -6.78 -5.23
C HIS A 256 -26.87 -7.70 -5.58
N GLN A 257 -27.99 -7.12 -6.00
CA GLN A 257 -29.11 -7.84 -6.57
C GLN A 257 -29.03 -7.79 -8.10
N ALA A 258 -28.81 -8.96 -8.73
CA ALA A 258 -28.73 -9.05 -10.17
C ALA A 258 -30.12 -8.92 -10.81
N ASN A 259 -30.34 -7.82 -11.56
CA ASN A 259 -31.46 -7.71 -12.49
C ASN A 259 -31.01 -8.24 -13.86
N SER A 260 -31.14 -9.55 -14.07
CA SER A 260 -30.79 -10.19 -15.35
C SER A 260 -31.86 -9.90 -16.40
N LYS A 261 -31.48 -9.23 -17.50
CA LYS A 261 -32.29 -9.12 -18.72
C LYS A 261 -31.74 -10.09 -19.75
N PHE A 262 -32.46 -11.17 -20.01
CA PHE A 262 -32.11 -12.11 -21.09
C PHE A 262 -32.60 -11.53 -22.42
N ILE A 263 -31.69 -11.38 -23.40
CA ILE A 263 -32.03 -11.06 -24.79
C ILE A 263 -31.84 -12.37 -25.56
N ASP A 264 -32.95 -13.04 -25.84
CA ASP A 264 -33.14 -14.25 -26.65
C ASP A 264 -32.07 -15.35 -26.57
N SER A 265 -32.46 -16.51 -26.01
CA SER A 265 -31.73 -17.76 -26.26
C SER A 265 -31.80 -18.09 -27.75
N LYS A 266 -30.65 -18.19 -28.44
CA LYS A 266 -30.59 -18.71 -29.81
C LYS A 266 -31.38 -20.02 -29.87
N PRO A 267 -32.28 -20.22 -30.84
CA PRO A 267 -32.95 -21.51 -31.00
C PRO A 267 -31.88 -22.58 -31.19
N LEU A 268 -32.02 -23.67 -30.44
CA LEU A 268 -31.23 -24.88 -30.66
C LEU A 268 -31.56 -25.34 -32.10
N ILE A 269 -30.56 -25.30 -32.98
CA ILE A 269 -30.62 -25.93 -34.30
C ILE A 269 -30.39 -27.42 -34.13
#